data_AF-A0A6L7LGV9-F1
#
_entry.id   AF-A0A6L7LGV9-F1
#
_cell.length_a   1.000
_cell.length_b   1.000
_cell.length_c   1.000
_cell.angle_alpha   90.00
_cell.angle_beta   90.00
_cell.angle_gamma   90.00
#
_symmetry.space_group_name_H-M   'P 1'
#
loop_
_entity.id
_entity.type
_entity.pdbx_description
1 polymer ?
#
loop_
_entity_poly.entity_id
_entity_poly.type
_entity_poly.pdbx_seq_one_letter_code
_entity_poly.pdbx_strand_id
1 'polypeptide(L)'
;THIIVRDSESEAWDAAEDLLSRAASVVRDQRSSAFAGTAMVGQRAQARVVEDHRLGAHLWNGISTVRVNCGTAIVGTPEQVASELLDYWNLGIDEFILSGFPHVEECDRVAQSLIPLVKEMIENHRAA
;
A
#
# COMPACT_ATOMS: atom_id res chain seq x y z
N THR A 1 5.58 2.27 -3.25
CA THR A 1 4.67 1.48 -2.41
C THR A 1 3.54 0.87 -3.24
N HIS A 2 2.75 -0.06 -2.70
CA HIS A 2 1.49 -0.50 -3.32
C HIS A 2 0.33 0.35 -2.78
N ILE A 3 -0.74 0.50 -3.56
CA ILE A 3 -1.92 1.25 -3.15
C ILE A 3 -3.18 0.49 -3.54
N ILE A 4 -4.18 0.55 -2.67
CA ILE A 4 -5.51 -0.03 -2.87
C ILE A 4 -6.51 1.08 -2.57
N VAL A 5 -7.06 1.65 -3.65
CA VAL A 5 -7.97 2.80 -3.58
C VAL A 5 -9.37 2.36 -3.94
N ARG A 6 -10.38 2.62 -3.12
CA ARG A 6 -11.79 2.35 -3.43
C ARG A 6 -12.67 3.51 -3.00
N ASP A 7 -13.94 3.50 -3.39
CA ASP A 7 -14.84 4.63 -3.15
C ASP A 7 -15.24 4.75 -1.67
N SER A 8 -15.16 3.63 -0.94
CA SER A 8 -15.26 3.59 0.52
C SER A 8 -14.09 2.86 1.17
N GLU A 9 -13.82 3.18 2.44
CA GLU A 9 -12.76 2.53 3.22
C GLU A 9 -13.02 1.03 3.38
N SER A 10 -14.26 0.61 3.63
CA SER A 10 -14.63 -0.80 3.74
C SER A 10 -14.28 -1.57 2.47
N GLU A 11 -14.67 -1.03 1.30
CA GLU A 11 -14.36 -1.67 0.02
C GLU A 11 -12.84 -1.76 -0.22
N ALA A 12 -12.06 -0.78 0.24
CA ALA A 12 -10.61 -0.80 0.12
C ALA A 12 -10.00 -1.94 0.95
N TRP A 13 -10.48 -2.14 2.18
CA TRP A 13 -10.08 -3.26 3.02
C TRP A 13 -10.54 -4.60 2.46
N ASP A 14 -11.78 -4.69 1.99
CA ASP A 14 -12.31 -5.90 1.33
C ASP A 14 -11.47 -6.26 0.11
N ALA A 15 -11.03 -5.28 -0.68
CA ALA A 15 -10.15 -5.49 -1.82
C ALA A 15 -8.74 -5.97 -1.40
N ALA A 16 -8.21 -5.51 -0.26
CA ALA A 16 -6.95 -5.98 0.28
C ALA A 16 -7.04 -7.44 0.74
N GLU A 17 -8.14 -7.81 1.40
CA GLU A 17 -8.43 -9.18 1.81
C GLU A 17 -8.66 -10.11 0.62
N ASP A 18 -9.42 -9.68 -0.38
CA ASP A 18 -9.66 -10.41 -1.63
C ASP A 18 -8.34 -10.68 -2.37
N LEU A 19 -7.44 -9.68 -2.43
CA LEU A 19 -6.11 -9.84 -3.02
C LEU A 19 -5.32 -10.96 -2.34
N LEU A 20 -5.33 -11.02 -0.99
CA LEU A 20 -4.70 -12.13 -0.28
C LEU A 20 -5.39 -13.45 -0.59
N SER A 21 -6.73 -13.48 -0.58
CA SER A 21 -7.50 -14.71 -0.79
C SER A 21 -7.18 -15.41 -2.12
N ARG A 22 -6.84 -14.62 -3.15
CA ARG A 22 -6.48 -15.10 -4.49
C ARG A 22 -5.04 -15.57 -4.62
N ALA A 23 -4.18 -15.29 -3.64
CA ALA A 23 -2.78 -15.70 -3.69
C ALA A 23 -2.64 -17.21 -3.46
N ALA A 24 -1.98 -17.89 -4.41
CA ALA A 24 -1.70 -19.32 -4.29
C ALA A 24 -0.84 -19.60 -3.05
N SER A 25 -1.15 -20.68 -2.32
CA SER A 25 -0.43 -21.08 -1.10
C SER A 25 1.09 -21.20 -1.32
N VAL A 26 1.51 -21.73 -2.48
CA VAL A 26 2.92 -21.83 -2.87
C VAL A 26 3.65 -20.49 -2.85
N VAL A 27 2.98 -19.39 -3.18
CA VAL A 27 3.57 -18.05 -3.14
C VAL A 27 3.85 -17.66 -1.69
N ARG A 28 2.88 -17.87 -0.80
CA ARG A 28 3.05 -17.57 0.64
C ARG A 28 4.16 -18.40 1.27
N ASP A 29 4.24 -19.69 0.94
CA ASP A 29 5.27 -20.60 1.46
C ASP A 29 6.67 -20.20 0.98
N GLN A 30 6.81 -19.84 -0.30
CA GLN A 30 8.06 -19.33 -0.85
C GLN A 30 8.49 -18.03 -0.18
N ARG A 31 7.55 -17.12 0.09
CA ARG A 31 7.83 -15.84 0.77
C ARG A 31 8.26 -16.06 2.22
N SER A 32 7.56 -16.91 2.96
CA SER A 32 7.93 -17.28 4.34
C SER A 32 9.35 -17.86 4.39
N SER A 33 9.66 -18.80 3.49
CA SER A 33 10.98 -19.43 3.40
C SER A 33 12.10 -18.44 3.07
N ALA A 34 11.85 -17.46 2.20
CA ALA A 34 12.82 -16.45 1.82
C ALA A 34 13.18 -15.47 2.97
N PHE A 35 12.27 -15.31 3.93
CA PHE A 35 12.50 -14.46 5.10
C PHE A 35 13.07 -15.22 6.31
N ALA A 36 12.96 -16.55 6.32
CA ALA A 36 13.47 -17.37 7.40
C ALA A 36 15.00 -17.22 7.54
N GLY A 37 15.46 -16.76 8.72
CA GLY A 37 16.88 -16.65 9.02
C GLY A 37 17.63 -15.49 8.35
N THR A 38 16.93 -14.56 7.69
CA THR A 38 17.59 -13.40 7.08
C THR A 38 18.20 -12.44 8.09
N ALA A 39 19.44 -11.99 7.85
CA ALA A 39 20.09 -10.94 8.63
C ALA A 39 19.63 -9.52 8.25
N MET A 40 18.93 -9.38 7.12
CA MET A 40 18.51 -8.07 6.59
C MET A 40 17.39 -7.47 7.45
N VAL A 41 17.66 -6.33 8.09
CA VAL A 41 16.71 -5.62 8.96
C VAL A 41 15.40 -5.30 8.22
N GLY A 42 15.47 -4.82 6.98
CA GLY A 42 14.29 -4.50 6.18
C GLY A 42 13.42 -5.73 5.89
N GLN A 43 14.02 -6.88 5.61
CA GLN A 43 13.28 -8.12 5.39
C GLN A 43 12.61 -8.63 6.68
N ARG A 44 13.30 -8.52 7.82
CA ARG A 44 12.70 -8.85 9.13
C ARG A 44 11.52 -7.94 9.47
N ALA A 45 11.60 -6.65 9.13
CA ALA A 45 10.50 -5.71 9.31
C ALA A 45 9.29 -6.07 8.43
N GLN A 46 9.52 -6.49 7.18
CA GLN A 46 8.45 -6.95 6.28
C GLN A 46 7.81 -8.26 6.75
N ALA A 47 8.59 -9.16 7.36
CA ALA A 47 8.09 -10.43 7.91
C ALA A 47 7.36 -10.29 9.25
N ARG A 48 7.20 -9.07 9.78
CA ARG A 48 6.52 -8.83 11.05
C ARG A 48 5.05 -9.23 10.96
N VAL A 49 4.63 -10.15 11.82
CA VAL A 49 3.22 -10.52 11.97
C VAL A 49 2.55 -9.54 12.92
N VAL A 50 1.44 -8.95 12.48
CA VAL A 50 0.55 -8.08 13.27
C VAL A 50 -0.88 -8.50 13.01
N GLU A 51 -1.78 -8.20 13.93
CA GLU A 51 -3.22 -8.47 13.79
C GLU A 51 -3.76 -7.81 12.51
N ASP A 52 -4.52 -8.58 11.73
CA ASP A 52 -5.10 -8.19 10.43
C ASP A 52 -4.13 -7.55 9.43
N HIS A 53 -2.82 -7.75 9.62
CA HIS A 53 -1.78 -7.09 8.84
C HIS A 53 -1.80 -5.55 8.89
N ARG A 54 -2.46 -4.95 9.89
CA ARG A 54 -2.59 -3.48 10.01
C ARG A 54 -1.44 -2.90 10.83
N LEU A 55 -0.61 -2.07 10.19
CA LEU A 55 0.49 -1.35 10.84
C LEU A 55 0.12 0.08 11.24
N GLY A 56 -0.96 0.62 10.67
CA GLY A 56 -1.48 1.97 10.92
C GLY A 56 -2.91 2.10 10.40
N ALA A 57 -3.46 3.32 10.44
CA ALA A 57 -4.84 3.58 10.02
C ALA A 57 -5.10 3.15 8.57
N HIS A 58 -4.19 3.48 7.65
CA HIS A 58 -4.28 3.11 6.23
C HIS A 58 -3.08 2.30 5.75
N LEU A 59 -2.24 1.77 6.66
CA LEU A 59 -1.00 1.08 6.32
C LEU A 59 -1.13 -0.43 6.56
N TRP A 60 -1.02 -1.21 5.49
CA TRP A 60 -1.25 -2.65 5.50
C TRP A 60 -0.01 -3.43 5.04
N ASN A 61 0.44 -4.42 5.81
CA ASN A 61 1.61 -5.24 5.49
C ASN A 61 1.29 -6.60 4.87
N GLY A 62 0.01 -6.92 4.61
CA GLY A 62 -0.40 -8.21 4.08
C GLY A 62 0.21 -8.48 2.70
N ILE A 63 0.37 -7.44 1.89
CA ILE A 63 1.00 -7.52 0.57
C ILE A 63 2.41 -8.15 0.61
N SER A 64 3.15 -8.00 1.71
CA SER A 64 4.51 -8.56 1.86
C SER A 64 4.54 -10.10 1.84
N THR A 65 3.42 -10.73 2.23
CA THR A 65 3.25 -12.18 2.29
C THR A 65 3.09 -12.79 0.90
N VAL A 66 2.77 -11.99 -0.12
CA VAL A 66 2.45 -12.46 -1.48
C VAL A 66 3.28 -11.77 -2.57
N ARG A 67 3.85 -10.58 -2.30
CA ARG A 67 4.62 -9.80 -3.27
C ARG A 67 6.06 -9.61 -2.81
N VAL A 68 7.00 -9.91 -3.71
CA VAL A 68 8.44 -9.66 -3.50
C VAL A 68 8.72 -8.16 -3.53
N ASN A 69 9.62 -7.69 -2.65
CA ASN A 69 10.06 -6.29 -2.56
C ASN A 69 8.95 -5.26 -2.32
N CYS A 70 7.82 -5.68 -1.74
CA CYS A 70 6.74 -4.80 -1.34
C CYS A 70 6.43 -5.02 0.14
N GLY A 71 6.91 -4.13 1.00
CA GLY A 71 6.71 -4.30 2.45
C GLY A 71 5.29 -3.95 2.91
N THR A 72 4.68 -2.96 2.28
CA THR A 72 3.39 -2.41 2.69
C THR A 72 2.58 -1.92 1.49
N ALA A 73 1.29 -1.75 1.71
CA ALA A 73 0.37 -1.02 0.85
C ALA A 73 -0.36 0.07 1.67
N ILE A 74 -0.76 1.15 1.00
CA ILE A 74 -1.69 2.13 1.57
C ILE A 74 -3.11 1.77 1.10
N VAL A 75 -4.07 1.71 2.01
CA VAL A 75 -5.43 1.20 1.79
C VAL A 75 -6.45 2.22 2.28
N GLY A 76 -7.36 2.67 1.41
CA GLY A 76 -8.43 3.59 1.79
C GLY A 76 -9.15 4.24 0.62
N THR A 77 -9.89 5.32 0.90
CA THR A 77 -10.48 6.20 -0.10
C THR A 77 -9.43 7.06 -0.81
N PRO A 78 -9.74 7.69 -1.97
CA PRO A 78 -8.80 8.61 -2.61
C PRO A 78 -8.28 9.71 -1.66
N GLU A 79 -9.13 10.26 -0.79
CA GLU A 79 -8.79 11.30 0.17
C GLU A 79 -7.90 10.77 1.29
N GLN A 80 -8.20 9.58 1.83
CA GLN A 80 -7.38 8.94 2.86
C GLN A 80 -5.98 8.60 2.34
N VAL A 81 -5.90 8.02 1.14
CA VAL A 81 -4.61 7.70 0.51
C VAL A 81 -3.87 8.98 0.13
N ALA A 82 -4.56 10.02 -0.34
CA ALA A 82 -3.93 11.31 -0.62
C ALA A 82 -3.35 11.96 0.64
N SER A 83 -4.07 11.89 1.77
CA SER A 83 -3.60 12.38 3.05
C SER A 83 -2.33 11.64 3.52
N GLU A 84 -2.29 10.32 3.42
CA GLU A 84 -1.09 9.54 3.75
C GLU A 84 0.10 9.90 2.85
N LEU A 85 -0.13 10.09 1.55
CA LEU A 85 0.92 10.54 0.62
C LEU A 85 1.39 11.96 0.92
N LEU A 86 0.48 12.85 1.32
CA LEU A 86 0.81 14.21 1.76
C LEU A 86 1.68 14.18 3.02
N ASP A 87 1.41 13.28 3.98
CA ASP A 87 2.25 13.12 5.17
C ASP A 87 3.66 12.67 4.80
N TYR A 88 3.83 11.74 3.87
CA TYR A 88 5.16 11.41 3.33
C TYR A 88 5.81 12.59 2.61
N TRP A 89 5.03 13.37 1.87
CA TRP A 89 5.52 14.58 1.20
C TRP A 89 6.01 15.64 2.20
N ASN A 90 5.30 15.82 3.33
CA ASN A 90 5.71 16.70 4.43
C ASN A 90 7.02 16.26 5.10
N LEU A 91 7.36 14.97 5.01
CA LEU A 91 8.66 14.44 5.45
C LEU A 91 9.78 14.65 4.40
N GLY A 92 9.48 15.27 3.27
CA GLY A 92 10.42 15.58 2.19
C GLY A 92 10.48 14.51 1.08
N ILE A 93 9.53 13.57 1.01
CA ILE A 93 9.46 12.58 -0.07
C ILE A 93 8.59 13.13 -1.21
N ASP A 94 9.19 13.45 -2.34
CA ASP A 94 8.51 14.05 -3.49
C ASP A 94 8.31 13.11 -4.68
N GLU A 95 8.97 11.94 -4.69
CA GLU A 95 8.83 10.92 -5.71
C GLU A 95 8.26 9.61 -5.17
N PHE A 96 7.18 9.14 -5.81
CA PHE A 96 6.46 7.92 -5.40
C PHE A 96 6.40 6.90 -6.54
N ILE A 97 7.05 5.74 -6.34
CA ILE A 97 6.88 4.59 -7.22
C ILE A 97 5.67 3.79 -6.74
N LEU A 98 4.52 3.95 -7.40
CA LEU A 98 3.25 3.34 -7.02
C LEU A 98 2.91 2.10 -7.85
N SER A 99 2.11 1.20 -7.30
CA SER A 99 1.56 0.03 -8.00
C SER A 99 0.21 -0.37 -7.42
N GLY A 100 -0.64 -1.03 -8.21
CA GLY A 100 -1.93 -1.60 -7.80
C GLY A 100 -2.21 -2.88 -8.59
N PHE A 101 -3.10 -3.76 -8.11
CA PHE A 101 -3.55 -4.94 -8.86
C PHE A 101 -5.09 -4.92 -9.05
N PRO A 102 -5.60 -5.23 -10.26
CA PRO A 102 -4.87 -5.40 -11.52
C PRO A 102 -4.23 -4.10 -12.03
N HIS A 103 -3.12 -4.18 -12.77
CA HIS A 103 -2.27 -3.01 -13.02
C HIS A 103 -2.93 -1.90 -13.86
N VAL A 104 -3.69 -2.26 -14.89
CA VAL A 104 -4.27 -1.27 -15.83
C VAL A 104 -5.43 -0.55 -15.16
N GLU A 105 -6.34 -1.31 -14.56
CA GLU A 105 -7.54 -0.83 -13.90
C GLU A 105 -7.20 0.05 -12.69
N GLU A 106 -6.20 -0.34 -11.90
CA GLU A 106 -5.75 0.48 -10.78
C GLU A 106 -4.97 1.71 -11.25
N CYS A 107 -4.28 1.64 -12.40
CA CYS A 107 -3.65 2.83 -13.00
C CYS A 107 -4.71 3.86 -13.40
N ASP A 108 -5.78 3.44 -14.08
CA ASP A 108 -6.87 4.33 -14.48
C ASP A 108 -7.56 4.95 -13.26
N ARG A 109 -7.85 4.13 -12.24
CA ARG A 109 -8.45 4.60 -10.99
C ARG A 109 -7.59 5.68 -10.33
N VAL A 110 -6.30 5.40 -10.17
CA VAL A 110 -5.35 6.33 -9.52
C VAL A 110 -5.18 7.61 -10.32
N ALA A 111 -5.11 7.51 -11.64
CA ALA A 111 -5.00 8.67 -12.52
C ALA A 111 -6.22 9.60 -12.41
N GLN A 112 -7.42 9.04 -12.24
CA GLN A 112 -8.67 9.79 -12.18
C GLN A 112 -8.99 10.33 -10.78
N SER A 113 -8.85 9.52 -9.74
CA SER A 113 -9.33 9.87 -8.40
C SER A 113 -8.24 10.31 -7.42
N LEU A 114 -7.02 9.76 -7.51
CA LEU A 114 -5.98 10.00 -6.50
C LEU A 114 -5.01 11.11 -6.89
N ILE A 115 -4.45 11.05 -8.11
CA ILE A 115 -3.40 11.99 -8.54
C ILE A 115 -3.87 13.45 -8.50
N PRO A 116 -5.09 13.80 -8.97
CA PRO A 116 -5.58 15.18 -8.88
C PRO A 116 -5.67 15.68 -7.43
N LEU A 117 -6.19 14.85 -6.52
CA LEU A 117 -6.33 15.20 -5.10
C LEU A 117 -4.98 15.43 -4.42
N VAL A 118 -3.99 14.56 -4.67
CA VAL A 118 -2.64 14.74 -4.10
C VAL A 118 -2.02 16.06 -4.57
N LYS A 119 -2.16 16.39 -5.86
CA LYS A 119 -1.64 17.65 -6.39
C LYS A 119 -2.32 18.86 -5.77
N GLU A 120 -3.64 18.84 -5.69
CA GLU A 120 -4.43 19.90 -5.06
C GLU A 120 -4.04 20.10 -3.59
N MET A 121 -3.89 19.00 -2.83
CA MET A 121 -3.47 19.05 -1.43
C MET A 121 -2.06 19.64 -1.26
N ILE A 122 -1.11 19.26 -2.11
CA ILE A 122 0.25 19.82 -2.09
C ILE A 122 0.23 21.31 -2.44
N GLU A 123 -0.54 21.73 -3.44
CA GLU A 123 -0.68 23.14 -3.81
C GLU A 123 -1.27 23.97 -2.67
N ASN A 124 -2.34 23.47 -2.03
CA ASN A 124 -2.96 24.10 -0.87
C ASN A 124 -1.98 24.17 0.32
N HIS A 125 -1.21 23.11 0.57
CA HIS A 125 -0.23 23.07 1.66
C HIS A 125 0.92 24.07 1.45
N ARG A 126 1.36 24.29 0.20
CA ARG A 126 2.38 25.30 -0.14
C ARG A 126 1.88 26.73 -0.01
N ALA A 127 0.57 26.95 -0.13
CA ALA A 127 -0.05 28.27 -0.04
C ALA A 127 -0.38 28.69 1.40
N ALA A 128 -0.37 27.76 2.35
CA ALA A 128 -0.57 27.97 3.78
C ALA A 128 0.72 28.41 4.50
#